data_AF-A0A9W7GMK0-F1
#
_entry.id   AF-A0A9W7GMK0-F1
#
_cell.length_a   1.000
_cell.length_b   1.000
_cell.length_c   1.000
_cell.angle_alpha   90.00
_cell.angle_beta   90.00
_cell.angle_gamma   90.00
#
_symmetry.space_group_name_H-M   'P 1'
#
loop_
_entity.id
_entity.type
_entity.pdbx_description
1 polymer ?
#
loop_
_entity_poly.entity_id
_entity_poly.type
_entity_poly.pdbx_seq_one_letter_code
_entity_poly.pdbx_strand_id
1 'polypeptide(L)'
;MTKFLNSVVLVALFLCLFVKTGAVLCGGHHADSCFECPQGNGAGWCNGVCMWDTSSSSCVDQKVDCGEDGPSDAETCDDCGSSEDVCQGECSFNPIDSTCRPEFSNNVRTASVHLSYTLPSTVSEPSWWLQRIEPVSSSSATYFCGVGNSYGYGGIQQVDGDSTSDPPNGKVIFSIWDGGCDQDQDPDCDPGLLAATLICGTGVTCTDFGGEGTGRKSYFSTDQVPVVGQEYFMAVHAEPTLNDRVIMTGYFYSESTGWRLLSKIDTNQSGKPWYLSGLYSFVEQWTEGNTLEPRDAMYGPSFISGDDLSFKQIIDAKYDYGTPENHEHVNGYFNAESNAVGIATGGDIEPVAFQYQIFGYNEENSMPAPLDDFKERIGCLIGGTTADEIDDCLTKDMAPPDGDEINVEDTIKGGDSGAAVGLSPSLFNLLLCATVVSLTWRS
;
A
#
# COMPACT_ATOMS: atom_id res chain seq x y z
N MET A 1 20.37 -62.98 34.30
CA MET A 1 19.15 -63.54 34.93
C MET A 1 18.48 -62.43 35.73
N THR A 2 17.14 -62.30 35.69
CA THR A 2 16.21 -61.83 36.77
C THR A 2 16.72 -60.85 37.85
N LYS A 3 16.06 -59.75 38.27
CA LYS A 3 14.67 -59.23 38.17
C LYS A 3 14.73 -57.71 38.57
N PHE A 4 14.02 -56.73 38.00
CA PHE A 4 12.55 -56.42 37.96
C PHE A 4 12.11 -55.45 39.09
N LEU A 5 11.31 -54.42 38.72
CA LEU A 5 10.68 -53.35 39.53
C LEU A 5 11.65 -52.29 40.12
N ASN A 6 11.28 -50.99 40.24
CA ASN A 6 9.92 -50.42 40.30
C ASN A 6 9.77 -49.11 39.48
N SER A 7 8.57 -48.90 38.93
CA SER A 7 8.23 -47.72 38.11
C SER A 7 7.76 -46.54 38.97
N VAL A 8 8.24 -45.33 38.67
CA VAL A 8 7.55 -44.08 39.00
C VAL A 8 7.59 -43.19 37.75
N VAL A 9 6.63 -43.39 36.85
CA VAL A 9 6.36 -42.43 35.76
C VAL A 9 5.50 -41.33 36.36
N LEU A 10 6.11 -40.19 36.67
CA LEU A 10 5.39 -39.02 37.12
C LEU A 10 4.69 -38.39 35.90
N VAL A 11 3.47 -38.84 35.60
CA VAL A 11 2.61 -38.20 34.62
C VAL A 11 2.18 -36.85 35.20
N ALA A 12 2.94 -35.81 34.88
CA ALA A 12 2.52 -34.43 35.09
C ALA A 12 1.37 -34.14 34.12
N LEU A 13 0.14 -34.37 34.60
CA LEU A 13 -1.07 -33.93 33.92
C LEU A 13 -1.07 -32.39 33.97
N PHE A 14 -0.46 -31.76 32.98
CA PHE A 14 -0.62 -30.33 32.73
C PHE A 14 -2.09 -30.12 32.32
N LEU A 15 -2.96 -29.87 33.30
CA LEU A 15 -4.14 -29.07 33.02
C LEU A 15 -3.59 -27.69 32.64
N CYS A 16 -3.52 -27.43 31.33
CA CYS A 16 -3.76 -26.08 30.85
C CYS A 16 -5.16 -25.69 31.33
N LEU A 17 -5.23 -25.07 32.50
CA LEU A 17 -6.30 -24.15 32.82
C LEU A 17 -6.20 -23.06 31.77
N PHE A 18 -7.01 -23.19 30.72
CA PHE A 18 -7.31 -22.10 29.82
C PHE A 18 -7.76 -20.93 30.70
N VAL A 19 -6.92 -19.91 30.81
CA VAL A 19 -7.36 -18.61 31.30
C VAL A 19 -8.27 -18.10 30.20
N LYS A 20 -9.58 -18.37 30.35
CA LYS A 20 -10.60 -17.63 29.64
C LYS A 20 -10.38 -16.16 29.98
N THR A 21 -9.88 -15.41 29.02
CA THR A 21 -10.03 -13.96 28.99
C THR A 21 -11.52 -13.71 28.85
N GLY A 22 -12.17 -13.25 29.93
CA GLY A 22 -13.60 -12.93 29.91
C GLY A 22 -13.89 -11.92 28.81
N ALA A 23 -14.94 -12.16 28.04
CA ALA A 23 -15.25 -11.43 26.81
C ALA A 23 -15.68 -9.96 27.05
N VAL A 24 -16.16 -9.62 28.25
CA VAL A 24 -16.65 -8.27 28.57
C VAL A 24 -15.88 -7.62 29.71
N LEU A 25 -15.66 -6.29 29.62
CA LEU A 25 -15.04 -5.47 30.66
C LEU A 25 -16.12 -4.78 31.50
N CYS A 26 -16.30 -5.23 32.73
CA CYS A 26 -17.33 -4.81 33.68
C CYS A 26 -17.03 -3.47 34.40
N GLY A 27 -16.18 -2.62 33.82
CA GLY A 27 -15.70 -1.35 34.41
C GLY A 27 -14.66 -1.51 35.54
N GLY A 28 -13.93 -2.64 35.58
CA GLY A 28 -12.84 -2.86 36.55
C GLY A 28 -12.32 -4.30 36.60
N HIS A 29 -13.13 -5.25 36.14
CA HIS A 29 -12.80 -6.68 36.00
C HIS A 29 -13.41 -7.22 34.70
N HIS A 30 -13.00 -8.42 34.30
CA HIS A 30 -13.59 -9.12 33.14
C HIS A 30 -14.57 -10.21 33.59
N ALA A 31 -15.55 -10.52 32.74
CA ALA A 31 -16.48 -11.65 32.90
C ALA A 31 -16.77 -12.32 31.55
N ASP A 32 -17.33 -13.53 31.54
CA ASP A 32 -17.67 -14.23 30.29
C ASP A 32 -18.89 -13.62 29.56
N SER A 33 -19.74 -12.86 30.27
CA SER A 33 -20.86 -12.08 29.74
C SER A 33 -21.27 -11.00 30.73
N CYS A 34 -22.05 -9.99 30.32
CA CYS A 34 -22.50 -8.94 31.23
C CYS A 34 -23.34 -9.51 32.39
N PHE A 35 -24.13 -10.56 32.15
CA PHE A 35 -24.86 -11.28 33.20
C PHE A 35 -23.98 -11.76 34.37
N GLU A 36 -22.72 -12.11 34.11
CA GLU A 36 -21.77 -12.59 35.13
C GLU A 36 -21.00 -11.48 35.84
N CYS A 37 -20.98 -10.25 35.30
CA CYS A 37 -20.26 -9.10 35.88
C CYS A 37 -20.52 -8.88 37.39
N PRO A 38 -21.76 -8.99 37.93
CA PRO A 38 -22.01 -8.72 39.33
C PRO A 38 -21.25 -9.62 40.31
N GLN A 39 -21.00 -10.89 39.95
CA GLN A 39 -20.39 -11.91 40.82
C GLN A 39 -21.01 -12.00 42.24
N GLY A 40 -22.30 -11.68 42.38
CA GLY A 40 -23.03 -11.63 43.66
C GLY A 40 -22.99 -10.28 44.41
N ASN A 41 -22.29 -9.27 43.90
CA ASN A 41 -22.16 -7.93 44.49
C ASN A 41 -23.25 -6.93 44.00
N GLY A 42 -24.05 -7.31 43.00
CA GLY A 42 -25.15 -6.51 42.47
C GLY A 42 -24.73 -5.31 41.61
N ALA A 43 -25.59 -4.29 41.54
CA ALA A 43 -25.47 -3.15 40.63
C ALA A 43 -24.11 -2.45 40.59
N GLY A 44 -23.43 -2.31 41.74
CA GLY A 44 -22.13 -1.63 41.81
C GLY A 44 -21.00 -2.34 41.04
N TRP A 45 -21.20 -3.58 40.59
CA TRP A 45 -20.25 -4.38 39.81
C TRP A 45 -20.69 -4.58 38.35
N CYS A 46 -21.70 -3.84 37.90
CA CYS A 46 -22.20 -3.85 36.53
C CYS A 46 -21.96 -2.47 35.90
N ASN A 47 -20.86 -2.33 35.18
CA ASN A 47 -20.43 -1.09 34.52
C ASN A 47 -19.62 -1.44 33.26
N GLY A 48 -18.97 -0.46 32.64
CA GLY A 48 -18.12 -0.68 31.46
C GLY A 48 -18.98 -0.88 30.22
N VAL A 49 -18.86 -2.03 29.55
CA VAL A 49 -19.72 -2.40 28.40
C VAL A 49 -21.10 -2.95 28.82
N CYS A 50 -21.41 -2.90 30.11
CA CYS A 50 -22.58 -3.53 30.72
C CYS A 50 -23.41 -2.55 31.55
N MET A 51 -24.73 -2.69 31.52
CA MET A 51 -25.69 -1.85 32.23
C MET A 51 -26.52 -2.65 33.25
N TRP A 52 -26.79 -2.07 34.43
CA TRP A 52 -27.65 -2.70 35.42
C TRP A 52 -29.13 -2.42 35.13
N ASP A 53 -29.87 -3.44 34.70
CA ASP A 53 -31.32 -3.37 34.60
C ASP A 53 -31.98 -3.50 35.98
N THR A 54 -32.53 -2.39 36.45
CA THR A 54 -33.26 -2.32 37.73
C THR A 54 -34.57 -3.13 37.72
N SER A 55 -35.15 -3.43 36.56
CA SER A 55 -36.42 -4.14 36.45
C SER A 55 -36.27 -5.66 36.62
N SER A 56 -35.26 -6.27 36.00
CA SER A 56 -34.87 -7.67 36.23
C SER A 56 -33.94 -7.86 37.43
N SER A 57 -33.34 -6.77 37.95
CA SER A 57 -32.25 -6.82 38.95
C SER A 57 -31.06 -7.66 38.48
N SER A 58 -30.72 -7.50 37.20
CA SER A 58 -29.62 -8.19 36.52
C SER A 58 -28.68 -7.17 35.88
N CYS A 59 -27.44 -7.60 35.67
CA CYS A 59 -26.58 -6.94 34.70
C CYS A 59 -26.90 -7.49 33.31
N VAL A 60 -26.97 -6.60 32.33
CA VAL A 60 -27.26 -6.89 30.91
C VAL A 60 -26.25 -6.14 30.05
N ASP A 61 -26.17 -6.51 28.79
CA ASP A 61 -25.35 -5.80 27.81
C ASP A 61 -25.90 -4.36 27.63
N GLN A 62 -25.00 -3.38 27.43
CA GLN A 62 -25.44 -2.01 27.17
C GLN A 62 -26.13 -1.95 25.80
N LYS A 63 -27.33 -1.38 25.78
CA LYS A 63 -28.06 -1.06 24.55
C LYS A 63 -27.56 0.26 23.99
N VAL A 64 -27.59 0.36 22.66
CA VAL A 64 -27.28 1.58 21.93
C VAL A 64 -28.45 2.56 22.04
N ASP A 65 -28.17 3.83 22.34
CA ASP A 65 -29.20 4.88 22.27
C ASP A 65 -29.38 5.34 20.82
N CYS A 66 -30.53 5.00 20.21
CA CYS A 66 -30.91 5.42 18.87
C CYS A 66 -31.62 6.79 18.81
N GLY A 67 -31.80 7.48 19.94
CA GLY A 67 -32.60 8.69 20.07
C GLY A 67 -34.10 8.44 20.27
N GLU A 68 -34.88 9.54 20.41
CA GLU A 68 -36.27 9.48 20.91
C GLU A 68 -37.25 8.65 20.05
N ASP A 69 -37.07 8.62 18.73
CA ASP A 69 -37.92 7.89 17.78
C ASP A 69 -37.32 6.52 17.35
N GLY A 70 -36.13 6.17 17.85
CA GLY A 70 -35.45 4.91 17.57
C GLY A 70 -35.86 3.73 18.48
N PRO A 71 -35.47 2.49 18.15
CA PRO A 71 -35.79 1.30 18.93
C PRO A 71 -35.04 1.24 20.27
N SER A 72 -35.77 1.06 21.36
CA SER A 72 -35.23 0.97 22.74
C SER A 72 -34.52 -0.35 23.08
N ASP A 73 -34.24 -1.19 22.09
CA ASP A 73 -33.67 -2.52 22.20
C ASP A 73 -32.62 -2.85 21.13
N ALA A 74 -32.08 -1.82 20.47
CA ALA A 74 -30.90 -1.95 19.63
C ALA A 74 -29.67 -2.48 20.40
N GLU A 75 -29.03 -3.51 19.86
CA GLU A 75 -27.73 -4.01 20.33
C GLU A 75 -26.57 -3.29 19.62
N THR A 76 -26.82 -2.78 18.41
CA THR A 76 -25.88 -2.04 17.55
C THR A 76 -26.59 -0.87 16.84
N CYS A 77 -25.84 0.10 16.29
CA CYS A 77 -26.45 1.16 15.48
C CYS A 77 -27.15 0.64 14.21
N ASP A 78 -26.72 -0.50 13.65
CA ASP A 78 -27.42 -1.12 12.51
C ASP A 78 -28.88 -1.51 12.86
N ASP A 79 -29.16 -1.80 14.14
CA ASP A 79 -30.50 -2.11 14.64
C ASP A 79 -31.40 -0.87 14.79
N CYS A 80 -30.83 0.34 14.85
CA CYS A 80 -31.60 1.59 14.98
C CYS A 80 -32.49 1.86 13.77
N GLY A 81 -32.09 1.41 12.58
CA GLY A 81 -32.88 1.47 11.34
C GLY A 81 -32.19 2.22 10.21
N SER A 82 -32.96 2.58 9.18
CA SER A 82 -32.45 3.08 7.89
C SER A 82 -32.97 4.47 7.49
N SER A 83 -33.24 5.34 8.47
CA SER A 83 -33.63 6.74 8.24
C SER A 83 -33.14 7.67 9.34
N GLU A 84 -32.85 8.92 8.97
CA GLU A 84 -32.38 10.01 9.84
C GLU A 84 -33.23 10.19 11.11
N ASP A 85 -34.56 10.06 11.00
CA ASP A 85 -35.48 10.21 12.14
C ASP A 85 -35.27 9.15 13.24
N VAL A 86 -34.80 7.94 12.92
CA VAL A 86 -34.66 6.81 13.88
C VAL A 86 -33.21 6.48 14.24
N CYS A 87 -32.26 7.22 13.64
CA CYS A 87 -30.83 7.01 13.79
C CYS A 87 -30.19 8.27 14.37
N GLN A 88 -30.24 8.38 15.69
CA GLN A 88 -29.70 9.50 16.47
C GLN A 88 -29.05 8.94 17.76
N GLY A 89 -28.86 9.78 18.78
CA GLY A 89 -28.33 9.36 20.09
C GLY A 89 -26.83 9.11 20.04
N GLU A 90 -26.42 7.87 20.29
CA GLU A 90 -25.03 7.38 20.12
C GLU A 90 -24.72 7.01 18.66
N CYS A 91 -25.68 7.20 17.74
CA CYS A 91 -25.58 6.88 16.32
C CYS A 91 -25.74 8.11 15.41
N SER A 92 -25.12 8.03 14.22
CA SER A 92 -25.21 8.99 13.12
C SER A 92 -25.74 8.31 11.85
N PHE A 93 -26.68 8.97 11.17
CA PHE A 93 -27.28 8.48 9.93
C PHE A 93 -26.41 8.82 8.72
N ASN A 94 -26.10 7.81 7.89
CA ASN A 94 -25.42 8.04 6.62
C ASN A 94 -26.43 8.21 5.46
N PRO A 95 -26.59 9.41 4.89
CA PRO A 95 -27.53 9.66 3.80
C PRO A 95 -27.10 9.09 2.45
N ILE A 96 -25.84 8.64 2.30
CA ILE A 96 -25.31 8.10 1.02
C ILE A 96 -25.83 6.68 0.79
N ASP A 97 -25.84 5.83 1.82
CA ASP A 97 -26.21 4.42 1.75
C ASP A 97 -27.46 4.06 2.59
N SER A 98 -28.04 5.04 3.29
CA SER A 98 -29.20 4.88 4.18
C SER A 98 -28.99 3.92 5.35
N THR A 99 -27.75 3.83 5.86
CA THR A 99 -27.42 3.02 7.05
C THR A 99 -27.25 3.88 8.31
N CYS A 100 -27.44 3.27 9.47
CA CYS A 100 -27.21 3.89 10.76
C CYS A 100 -25.93 3.33 11.39
N ARG A 101 -25.06 4.20 11.91
CA ARG A 101 -23.71 3.83 12.38
C ARG A 101 -23.39 4.52 13.70
N PRO A 102 -22.40 4.06 14.49
CA PRO A 102 -21.94 4.82 15.64
C PRO A 102 -21.58 6.26 15.26
N GLU A 103 -21.86 7.22 16.14
CA GLU A 103 -21.33 8.58 16.00
C GLU A 103 -19.80 8.50 15.89
N PHE A 104 -19.23 9.11 14.86
CA PHE A 104 -17.79 9.04 14.64
C PHE A 104 -17.06 9.78 15.76
N SER A 105 -16.08 9.10 16.35
CA SER A 105 -15.22 9.68 17.37
C SER A 105 -13.76 9.47 17.00
N ASN A 106 -12.90 10.28 17.59
CA ASN A 106 -11.46 10.10 17.45
C ASN A 106 -10.92 8.93 18.29
N ASN A 107 -11.77 7.99 18.72
CA ASN A 107 -11.40 6.74 19.36
C ASN A 107 -11.58 5.50 18.45
N VAL A 108 -12.20 5.64 17.27
CA VAL A 108 -12.24 4.57 16.25
C VAL A 108 -11.20 4.83 15.15
N ARG A 109 -10.85 3.80 14.37
CA ARG A 109 -9.97 3.94 13.19
C ARG A 109 -10.46 5.07 12.28
N THR A 110 -9.52 5.84 11.75
CA THR A 110 -9.77 6.78 10.66
C THR A 110 -10.01 5.98 9.39
N ALA A 111 -10.98 6.36 8.58
CA ALA A 111 -11.33 5.64 7.37
C ALA A 111 -10.16 5.56 6.39
N SER A 112 -9.91 4.35 5.87
CA SER A 112 -8.98 4.18 4.75
C SER A 112 -9.43 4.99 3.53
N VAL A 113 -8.49 5.72 2.95
CA VAL A 113 -8.69 6.56 1.75
C VAL A 113 -8.02 5.92 0.55
N HIS A 114 -8.65 6.03 -0.62
CA HIS A 114 -8.31 5.22 -1.80
C HIS A 114 -8.23 6.08 -3.07
N LEU A 115 -7.36 5.66 -3.98
CA LEU A 115 -7.35 6.07 -5.38
C LEU A 115 -7.58 4.84 -6.24
N SER A 116 -8.43 4.96 -7.25
CA SER A 116 -8.61 3.95 -8.31
C SER A 116 -8.29 4.56 -9.67
N TYR A 117 -7.58 3.82 -10.53
CA TYR A 117 -6.99 4.38 -11.75
C TYR A 117 -7.67 3.87 -13.02
N THR A 118 -7.91 4.78 -13.97
CA THR A 118 -8.43 4.41 -15.29
C THR A 118 -7.30 3.90 -16.19
N LEU A 119 -7.46 2.68 -16.73
CA LEU A 119 -6.52 2.12 -17.70
C LEU A 119 -6.56 2.92 -19.03
N PRO A 120 -5.42 3.36 -19.57
CA PRO A 120 -5.38 4.00 -20.89
C PRO A 120 -5.89 3.05 -21.97
N SER A 121 -6.89 3.48 -22.74
CA SER A 121 -7.56 2.65 -23.78
C SER A 121 -6.67 2.22 -24.95
N THR A 122 -5.42 2.72 -25.00
CA THR A 122 -4.39 2.34 -25.97
C THR A 122 -3.50 1.19 -25.50
N VAL A 123 -3.59 0.79 -24.23
CA VAL A 123 -2.84 -0.34 -23.66
C VAL A 123 -3.77 -1.55 -23.54
N SER A 124 -3.57 -2.52 -24.41
CA SER A 124 -4.21 -3.84 -24.30
C SER A 124 -3.37 -4.76 -23.41
N GLU A 125 -4.04 -5.52 -22.54
CA GLU A 125 -3.42 -6.55 -21.69
C GLU A 125 -2.17 -6.06 -20.93
N PRO A 126 -2.30 -5.02 -20.06
CA PRO A 126 -1.15 -4.44 -19.36
C PRO A 126 -0.47 -5.45 -18.43
N SER A 127 0.77 -5.81 -18.73
CA SER A 127 1.62 -6.68 -17.91
C SER A 127 2.50 -5.89 -16.94
N TRP A 128 2.80 -4.62 -17.20
CA TRP A 128 3.67 -3.79 -16.35
C TRP A 128 2.97 -2.53 -15.83
N TRP A 129 3.10 -2.23 -14.55
CA TRP A 129 2.74 -0.94 -13.95
C TRP A 129 3.83 -0.45 -12.99
N LEU A 130 4.23 0.81 -13.17
CA LEU A 130 5.24 1.52 -12.39
C LEU A 130 4.59 2.71 -11.69
N GLN A 131 4.81 2.85 -10.39
CA GLN A 131 4.13 3.80 -9.52
C GLN A 131 5.14 4.56 -8.65
N ARG A 132 4.86 5.85 -8.43
CA ARG A 132 5.54 6.74 -7.47
C ARG A 132 4.67 6.90 -6.23
N ILE A 133 5.29 6.92 -5.05
CA ILE A 133 4.66 7.08 -3.73
C ILE A 133 5.50 8.10 -2.94
N GLU A 134 4.87 9.08 -2.31
CA GLU A 134 5.53 10.08 -1.46
C GLU A 134 4.70 10.28 -0.18
N PRO A 135 5.13 9.74 0.98
CA PRO A 135 4.51 10.02 2.27
C PRO A 135 4.68 11.51 2.66
N VAL A 136 3.57 12.21 2.88
CA VAL A 136 3.51 13.63 3.25
C VAL A 136 3.33 13.81 4.75
N SER A 137 2.62 12.89 5.39
CA SER A 137 2.56 12.74 6.85
C SER A 137 2.34 11.27 7.21
N SER A 138 2.83 10.82 8.36
CA SER A 138 2.68 9.44 8.80
C SER A 138 2.67 9.33 10.33
N SER A 139 2.04 8.27 10.81
CA SER A 139 2.04 7.88 12.22
C SER A 139 2.18 6.37 12.34
N SER A 140 2.17 5.85 13.56
CA SER A 140 2.16 4.39 13.80
C SER A 140 0.95 3.73 13.14
N ALA A 141 1.11 2.46 12.76
CA ALA A 141 0.08 1.66 12.09
C ALA A 141 -0.47 2.28 10.79
N THR A 142 0.40 2.88 9.98
CA THR A 142 0.03 3.50 8.69
C THR A 142 0.53 2.68 7.51
N TYR A 143 -0.35 2.30 6.59
CA TYR A 143 0.00 1.61 5.34
C TYR A 143 -0.27 2.50 4.13
N PHE A 144 0.80 2.81 3.39
CA PHE A 144 0.76 3.48 2.09
C PHE A 144 0.86 2.42 0.98
N CYS A 145 -0.28 1.94 0.50
CA CYS A 145 -0.37 0.99 -0.60
C CYS A 145 -0.15 1.71 -1.94
N GLY A 146 0.85 1.29 -2.71
CA GLY A 146 1.20 1.86 -4.02
C GLY A 146 0.60 1.09 -5.18
N VAL A 147 0.90 -0.20 -5.29
CA VAL A 147 0.61 -1.05 -6.48
C VAL A 147 -0.52 -2.06 -6.24
N GLY A 148 -1.63 -1.59 -5.68
CA GLY A 148 -2.86 -2.35 -5.52
C GLY A 148 -3.48 -2.75 -6.85
N ASN A 149 -3.89 -4.01 -7.00
CA ASN A 149 -4.51 -4.55 -8.20
C ASN A 149 -5.43 -5.74 -7.86
N SER A 150 -6.12 -6.29 -8.86
CA SER A 150 -7.09 -7.38 -8.67
C SER A 150 -6.51 -8.69 -8.11
N TYR A 151 -5.19 -8.88 -8.11
CA TYR A 151 -4.52 -10.05 -7.52
C TYR A 151 -3.90 -9.80 -6.15
N GLY A 152 -3.73 -8.55 -5.72
CA GLY A 152 -2.94 -8.25 -4.54
C GLY A 152 -2.60 -6.78 -4.37
N TYR A 153 -1.59 -6.51 -3.56
CA TYR A 153 -1.12 -5.18 -3.25
C TYR A 153 0.38 -5.14 -2.97
N GLY A 154 0.97 -3.95 -3.04
CA GLY A 154 2.31 -3.69 -2.53
C GLY A 154 2.47 -2.23 -2.14
N GLY A 155 3.29 -1.98 -1.13
CA GLY A 155 3.48 -0.65 -0.58
C GLY A 155 4.45 -0.61 0.60
N ILE A 156 4.38 0.48 1.35
CA ILE A 156 5.27 0.77 2.49
C ILE A 156 4.45 1.06 3.76
N GLN A 157 4.91 0.54 4.88
CA GLN A 157 4.23 0.60 6.17
C GLN A 157 5.10 1.26 7.23
N GLN A 158 4.52 2.16 8.03
CA GLN A 158 5.07 2.57 9.33
C GLN A 158 4.39 1.71 10.41
N VAL A 159 5.14 0.78 11.00
CA VAL A 159 4.58 -0.23 11.92
C VAL A 159 4.48 0.36 13.33
N ASP A 160 5.61 0.74 13.92
CA ASP A 160 5.69 1.29 15.27
C ASP A 160 6.29 2.70 15.27
N GLY A 161 5.87 3.51 16.24
CA GLY A 161 6.35 4.88 16.43
C GLY A 161 5.55 5.93 15.65
N ASP A 162 5.47 7.13 16.22
CA ASP A 162 5.14 8.36 15.48
C ASP A 162 6.31 8.69 14.51
N SER A 163 6.07 9.54 13.51
CA SER A 163 7.06 10.15 12.62
C SER A 163 8.30 10.74 13.33
N THR A 164 8.21 11.02 14.64
CA THR A 164 9.32 11.49 15.48
C THR A 164 10.19 10.37 16.10
N SER A 165 9.86 9.10 15.90
CA SER A 165 10.66 7.97 16.39
C SER A 165 11.95 7.81 15.57
N ASP A 166 13.11 7.88 16.25
CA ASP A 166 14.42 7.74 15.63
C ASP A 166 15.04 6.36 15.96
N PRO A 167 15.13 5.42 15.00
CA PRO A 167 14.55 5.45 13.66
C PRO A 167 13.15 4.79 13.59
N PRO A 168 12.32 5.11 12.58
CA PRO A 168 10.97 4.56 12.45
C PRO A 168 11.00 3.08 12.08
N ASN A 169 10.20 2.23 12.76
CA ASN A 169 10.12 0.81 12.43
C ASN A 169 9.15 0.60 11.26
N GLY A 170 9.67 0.49 10.04
CA GLY A 170 8.84 0.29 8.86
C GLY A 170 9.10 -1.00 8.10
N LYS A 171 8.28 -1.21 7.07
CA LYS A 171 8.25 -2.44 6.28
C LYS A 171 7.83 -2.14 4.85
N VAL A 172 8.54 -2.74 3.89
CA VAL A 172 8.09 -2.83 2.50
C VAL A 172 7.43 -4.20 2.30
N ILE A 173 6.23 -4.23 1.73
CA ILE A 173 5.41 -5.44 1.60
C ILE A 173 4.84 -5.60 0.18
N PHE A 174 4.70 -6.85 -0.26
CA PHE A 174 3.96 -7.25 -1.46
C PHE A 174 3.20 -8.55 -1.18
N SER A 175 1.89 -8.55 -1.37
CA SER A 175 0.99 -9.68 -1.06
C SER A 175 0.11 -10.00 -2.26
N ILE A 176 -0.08 -11.29 -2.53
CA ILE A 176 -0.94 -11.83 -3.59
C ILE A 176 -1.87 -12.87 -2.97
N TRP A 177 -3.18 -12.72 -3.17
CA TRP A 177 -4.17 -13.66 -2.66
C TRP A 177 -4.13 -15.02 -3.38
N ASP A 178 -4.62 -16.04 -2.68
CA ASP A 178 -5.01 -17.31 -3.30
C ASP A 178 -6.12 -17.07 -4.34
N GLY A 179 -6.07 -17.82 -5.43
CA GLY A 179 -7.04 -17.69 -6.50
C GLY A 179 -8.27 -18.55 -6.24
N GLY A 180 -9.28 -17.98 -5.59
CA GLY A 180 -10.61 -18.59 -5.49
C GLY A 180 -10.75 -19.66 -4.42
N CYS A 181 -9.85 -19.67 -3.44
CA CYS A 181 -10.01 -20.41 -2.18
C CYS A 181 -9.53 -19.54 -1.00
N ASP A 182 -9.97 -19.88 0.20
CA ASP A 182 -9.61 -19.20 1.45
C ASP A 182 -9.34 -20.29 2.50
N GLN A 183 -8.08 -20.47 2.88
CA GLN A 183 -7.68 -21.57 3.77
C GLN A 183 -8.10 -21.36 5.24
N ASP A 184 -8.51 -20.15 5.62
CA ASP A 184 -9.08 -19.89 6.95
C ASP A 184 -10.54 -20.41 7.05
N GLN A 185 -11.23 -20.50 5.90
CA GLN A 185 -12.61 -21.01 5.79
C GLN A 185 -12.67 -22.48 5.33
N ASP A 186 -11.80 -22.88 4.40
CA ASP A 186 -11.69 -24.24 3.87
C ASP A 186 -10.24 -24.76 3.92
N PRO A 187 -9.83 -25.54 4.94
CA PRO A 187 -8.47 -26.04 5.05
C PRO A 187 -8.12 -27.10 3.97
N ASP A 188 -9.10 -27.65 3.25
CA ASP A 188 -8.93 -28.70 2.24
C ASP A 188 -8.91 -28.14 0.79
N CYS A 189 -8.63 -26.83 0.61
CA CYS A 189 -8.46 -26.16 -0.68
C CYS A 189 -7.67 -26.98 -1.72
N ASP A 190 -8.14 -26.95 -2.99
CA ASP A 190 -7.37 -27.49 -4.13
C ASP A 190 -6.03 -26.75 -4.26
N PRO A 191 -4.87 -27.44 -4.19
CA PRO A 191 -3.57 -26.81 -4.37
C PRO A 191 -3.39 -26.07 -5.71
N GLY A 192 -4.20 -26.38 -6.74
CA GLY A 192 -4.23 -25.65 -8.01
C GLY A 192 -4.84 -24.24 -7.94
N LEU A 193 -5.51 -23.90 -6.83
CA LEU A 193 -6.07 -22.57 -6.53
C LEU A 193 -5.12 -21.72 -5.67
N LEU A 194 -4.29 -22.36 -4.84
CA LEU A 194 -3.39 -21.68 -3.91
C LEU A 194 -2.24 -20.95 -4.63
N ALA A 195 -1.81 -19.84 -4.05
CA ALA A 195 -0.68 -19.05 -4.47
C ALA A 195 0.64 -19.66 -3.97
N ALA A 196 1.70 -19.55 -4.78
CA ALA A 196 3.01 -20.12 -4.50
C ALA A 196 4.13 -19.10 -4.75
N THR A 197 5.01 -18.89 -3.76
CA THR A 197 6.22 -18.08 -3.95
C THR A 197 7.22 -18.85 -4.81
N LEU A 198 7.49 -18.40 -6.03
CA LEU A 198 8.48 -18.98 -6.93
C LEU A 198 9.90 -18.49 -6.62
N ILE A 199 10.05 -17.17 -6.40
CA ILE A 199 11.31 -16.52 -6.05
C ILE A 199 11.04 -15.55 -4.90
N CYS A 200 11.89 -15.57 -3.87
CA CYS A 200 11.93 -14.58 -2.80
C CYS A 200 13.19 -13.73 -2.97
N GLY A 201 13.09 -12.40 -2.87
CA GLY A 201 14.25 -11.51 -3.03
C GLY A 201 15.30 -11.65 -1.95
N THR A 202 16.55 -11.25 -2.24
CA THR A 202 17.63 -11.31 -1.25
C THR A 202 17.34 -10.38 -0.07
N GLY A 203 17.40 -10.95 1.14
CA GLY A 203 17.06 -10.22 2.37
C GLY A 203 15.57 -9.91 2.52
N VAL A 204 14.70 -10.63 1.80
CA VAL A 204 13.23 -10.55 1.92
C VAL A 204 12.71 -11.81 2.63
N THR A 205 11.69 -11.66 3.47
CA THR A 205 10.98 -12.75 4.14
C THR A 205 9.70 -13.07 3.37
N CYS A 206 9.54 -14.29 2.89
CA CYS A 206 8.33 -14.73 2.16
C CYS A 206 7.54 -15.78 2.94
N THR A 207 6.27 -15.51 3.21
CA THR A 207 5.35 -16.35 4.01
C THR A 207 3.98 -16.48 3.35
N ASP A 208 3.13 -17.27 3.97
CA ASP A 208 1.68 -17.22 3.86
C ASP A 208 1.09 -15.97 4.57
N PHE A 209 -0.19 -15.71 4.33
CA PHE A 209 -1.04 -14.85 5.15
C PHE A 209 -2.47 -15.41 5.21
N GLY A 210 -3.24 -14.88 6.17
CA GLY A 210 -4.66 -15.19 6.42
C GLY A 210 -5.29 -14.10 7.30
N GLY A 211 -6.53 -14.30 7.70
CA GLY A 211 -7.38 -13.40 8.50
C GLY A 211 -8.39 -12.59 7.67
N GLU A 212 -8.00 -12.22 6.45
CA GLU A 212 -8.80 -11.42 5.50
C GLU A 212 -8.71 -12.06 4.09
N GLY A 213 -9.00 -13.37 4.06
CA GLY A 213 -8.61 -14.27 2.98
C GLY A 213 -7.12 -14.63 3.06
N THR A 214 -6.76 -15.70 2.36
CA THR A 214 -5.40 -16.28 2.40
C THR A 214 -4.58 -16.00 1.14
N GLY A 215 -3.28 -16.23 1.22
CA GLY A 215 -2.38 -16.08 0.09
C GLY A 215 -0.90 -16.10 0.47
N ARG A 216 -0.07 -15.49 -0.39
CA ARG A 216 1.39 -15.39 -0.21
C ARG A 216 1.82 -13.93 -0.12
N LYS A 217 2.72 -13.62 0.81
CA LYS A 217 3.33 -12.29 0.95
C LYS A 217 4.84 -12.37 1.04
N SER A 218 5.49 -11.27 0.67
CA SER A 218 6.90 -11.00 0.87
C SER A 218 7.08 -9.64 1.53
N TYR A 219 8.05 -9.53 2.43
CA TYR A 219 8.37 -8.26 3.07
C TYR A 219 9.81 -8.19 3.59
N PHE A 220 10.33 -6.97 3.75
CA PHE A 220 11.49 -6.71 4.58
C PHE A 220 11.20 -5.55 5.54
N SER A 221 11.66 -5.65 6.78
CA SER A 221 11.68 -4.53 7.72
C SER A 221 12.91 -3.66 7.49
N THR A 222 12.77 -2.36 7.71
CA THR A 222 13.85 -1.38 7.59
C THR A 222 13.57 -0.20 8.50
N ASP A 223 14.64 0.49 8.88
CA ASP A 223 14.61 1.72 9.67
C ASP A 223 14.73 2.99 8.78
N GLN A 224 14.74 2.80 7.46
CA GLN A 224 14.96 3.85 6.44
C GLN A 224 13.70 4.17 5.60
N VAL A 225 12.57 3.50 5.86
CA VAL A 225 11.32 3.63 5.09
C VAL A 225 10.14 3.38 6.04
N PRO A 226 9.07 4.21 6.04
CA PRO A 226 8.94 5.46 5.31
C PRO A 226 9.68 6.62 5.99
N VAL A 227 10.12 7.58 5.19
CA VAL A 227 10.58 8.90 5.60
C VAL A 227 9.69 9.93 4.90
N VAL A 228 9.14 10.86 5.66
CA VAL A 228 8.25 11.91 5.13
C VAL A 228 9.01 12.80 4.14
N GLY A 229 8.39 13.08 2.99
CA GLY A 229 8.96 13.85 1.89
C GLY A 229 10.02 13.12 1.06
N GLN A 230 10.19 11.81 1.23
CA GLN A 230 10.99 10.98 0.32
C GLN A 230 10.12 10.27 -0.71
N GLU A 231 10.63 10.19 -1.94
CA GLU A 231 10.02 9.44 -3.02
C GLU A 231 10.40 7.96 -2.95
N TYR A 232 9.40 7.11 -3.06
CA TYR A 232 9.53 5.67 -3.21
C TYR A 232 8.88 5.23 -4.51
N PHE A 233 9.43 4.19 -5.12
CA PHE A 233 8.92 3.68 -6.39
C PHE A 233 8.68 2.18 -6.31
N MET A 234 7.64 1.74 -6.99
CA MET A 234 7.29 0.33 -7.08
C MET A 234 6.98 -0.04 -8.52
N ALA A 235 7.32 -1.26 -8.89
CA ALA A 235 6.93 -1.85 -10.16
C ALA A 235 6.28 -3.22 -9.91
N VAL A 236 5.23 -3.52 -10.67
CA VAL A 236 4.58 -4.82 -10.69
C VAL A 236 4.53 -5.37 -12.12
N HIS A 237 4.84 -6.66 -12.25
CA HIS A 237 4.76 -7.44 -13.48
C HIS A 237 3.73 -8.56 -13.35
N ALA A 238 2.86 -8.73 -14.32
CA ALA A 238 1.95 -9.87 -14.48
C ALA A 238 2.35 -10.68 -15.74
N GLU A 239 2.68 -11.96 -15.54
CA GLU A 239 3.14 -12.88 -16.58
C GLU A 239 2.16 -14.06 -16.70
N PRO A 240 1.57 -14.34 -17.88
CA PRO A 240 0.59 -15.41 -18.05
C PRO A 240 1.28 -16.78 -18.09
N THR A 241 0.66 -17.78 -17.45
CA THR A 241 1.16 -19.17 -17.46
C THR A 241 0.11 -20.14 -18.00
N LEU A 242 0.44 -21.45 -17.97
CA LEU A 242 -0.52 -22.50 -18.28
C LEU A 242 -1.62 -22.59 -17.20
N ASN A 243 -2.74 -23.24 -17.56
CA ASN A 243 -3.83 -23.65 -16.66
C ASN A 243 -4.48 -22.51 -15.88
N ASP A 244 -4.78 -21.39 -16.56
CA ASP A 244 -5.46 -20.22 -15.98
C ASP A 244 -4.76 -19.69 -14.71
N ARG A 245 -3.42 -19.68 -14.72
CA ARG A 245 -2.58 -19.09 -13.67
C ARG A 245 -1.82 -17.86 -14.20
N VAL A 246 -1.33 -17.05 -13.28
CA VAL A 246 -0.59 -15.81 -13.52
C VAL A 246 0.52 -15.67 -12.48
N ILE A 247 1.68 -15.21 -12.92
CA ILE A 247 2.78 -14.87 -12.02
C ILE A 247 2.84 -13.36 -11.83
N MET A 248 2.73 -12.94 -10.58
CA MET A 248 2.84 -11.56 -10.12
C MET A 248 4.23 -11.34 -9.51
N THR A 249 4.99 -10.38 -10.04
CA THR A 249 6.33 -10.02 -9.53
C THR A 249 6.35 -8.59 -9.02
N GLY A 250 6.74 -8.39 -7.76
CA GLY A 250 6.80 -7.08 -7.12
C GLY A 250 8.24 -6.60 -6.91
N TYR A 251 8.49 -5.32 -7.22
CA TYR A 251 9.77 -4.63 -7.04
C TYR A 251 9.59 -3.33 -6.27
N PHE A 252 10.63 -2.90 -5.56
CA PHE A 252 10.67 -1.67 -4.77
C PHE A 252 11.98 -0.92 -4.96
N TYR A 253 11.92 0.42 -4.91
CA TYR A 253 13.07 1.31 -4.89
C TYR A 253 12.93 2.40 -3.82
N SER A 254 14.06 2.66 -3.19
CA SER A 254 14.37 3.92 -2.49
C SER A 254 15.83 4.28 -2.81
N GLU A 255 16.23 5.54 -2.64
CA GLU A 255 17.64 5.94 -2.75
C GLU A 255 18.56 5.13 -1.83
N SER A 256 18.06 4.73 -0.65
CA SER A 256 18.82 3.97 0.34
C SER A 256 19.07 2.50 -0.03
N THR A 257 18.20 1.92 -0.88
CA THR A 257 18.22 0.49 -1.23
C THR A 257 18.61 0.20 -2.68
N GLY A 258 18.48 1.18 -3.58
CA GLY A 258 18.33 0.91 -5.00
C GLY A 258 17.08 0.08 -5.29
N TRP A 259 16.98 -0.47 -6.50
CA TRP A 259 15.92 -1.41 -6.86
C TRP A 259 16.15 -2.77 -6.21
N ARG A 260 15.08 -3.37 -5.67
CA ARG A 260 15.08 -4.71 -5.07
C ARG A 260 13.88 -5.52 -5.53
N LEU A 261 14.09 -6.82 -5.76
CA LEU A 261 13.01 -7.80 -5.85
C LEU A 261 12.37 -7.99 -4.47
N LEU A 262 11.04 -8.01 -4.41
CA LEU A 262 10.30 -8.47 -3.24
C LEU A 262 10.03 -9.98 -3.38
N SER A 263 9.25 -10.36 -4.39
CA SER A 263 9.01 -11.76 -4.75
C SER A 263 8.36 -11.92 -6.11
N LYS A 264 8.55 -13.11 -6.71
CA LYS A 264 7.78 -13.64 -7.84
C LYS A 264 6.79 -14.69 -7.29
N ILE A 265 5.48 -14.45 -7.39
CA ILE A 265 4.41 -15.29 -6.82
C ILE A 265 3.45 -15.73 -7.94
N ASP A 266 3.24 -17.04 -8.06
CA ASP A 266 2.27 -17.65 -8.96
C ASP A 266 0.90 -17.81 -8.26
N THR A 267 -0.21 -17.44 -8.89
CA THR A 267 -1.58 -17.62 -8.36
C THR A 267 -2.59 -17.98 -9.46
N ASN A 268 -3.78 -18.45 -9.09
CA ASN A 268 -4.85 -18.78 -10.04
C ASN A 268 -5.64 -17.52 -10.45
N GLN A 269 -6.02 -17.45 -11.73
CA GLN A 269 -6.77 -16.33 -12.29
C GLN A 269 -8.21 -16.28 -11.77
N SER A 270 -8.84 -17.43 -11.53
CA SER A 270 -10.18 -17.56 -10.94
C SER A 270 -11.25 -16.67 -11.59
N GLY A 271 -11.17 -16.52 -12.92
CA GLY A 271 -12.09 -15.69 -13.72
C GLY A 271 -11.68 -14.22 -13.87
N LYS A 272 -10.61 -13.76 -13.20
CA LYS A 272 -9.93 -12.48 -13.48
C LYS A 272 -9.10 -12.62 -14.77
N PRO A 273 -8.81 -11.53 -15.51
CA PRO A 273 -7.88 -11.59 -16.65
C PRO A 273 -6.44 -11.76 -16.16
N TRP A 274 -5.61 -12.47 -16.92
CA TRP A 274 -4.18 -12.69 -16.60
C TRP A 274 -3.35 -11.40 -16.41
N TYR A 275 -3.82 -10.26 -16.97
CA TYR A 275 -3.14 -8.98 -16.93
C TYR A 275 -3.62 -8.06 -15.81
N LEU A 276 -2.84 -7.01 -15.54
CA LEU A 276 -3.11 -6.04 -14.48
C LEU A 276 -4.47 -5.35 -14.68
N SER A 277 -5.31 -5.38 -13.65
CA SER A 277 -6.67 -4.86 -13.69
C SER A 277 -7.11 -4.40 -12.30
N GLY A 278 -8.09 -3.48 -12.26
CA GLY A 278 -8.59 -2.91 -11.00
C GLY A 278 -7.48 -2.25 -10.18
N LEU A 279 -6.73 -1.32 -10.80
CA LEU A 279 -5.58 -0.68 -10.17
C LEU A 279 -6.01 0.31 -9.09
N TYR A 280 -5.36 0.26 -7.92
CA TYR A 280 -5.62 1.16 -6.81
C TYR A 280 -4.37 1.46 -5.96
N SER A 281 -4.48 2.54 -5.18
CA SER A 281 -3.57 2.90 -4.09
C SER A 281 -4.42 3.29 -2.88
N PHE A 282 -3.88 3.21 -1.66
CA PHE A 282 -4.61 3.63 -0.46
C PHE A 282 -3.69 4.08 0.67
N VAL A 283 -4.24 4.89 1.59
CA VAL A 283 -3.67 5.16 2.91
C VAL A 283 -4.62 4.60 3.96
N GLU A 284 -4.11 3.70 4.79
CA GLU A 284 -4.86 3.02 5.85
C GLU A 284 -4.21 3.23 7.21
N GLN A 285 -5.05 3.41 8.24
CA GLN A 285 -4.71 3.20 9.65
C GLN A 285 -5.23 1.83 10.08
N TRP A 286 -4.39 0.87 10.47
CA TRP A 286 -4.84 -0.51 10.80
C TRP A 286 -5.05 -0.81 12.29
N THR A 287 -4.89 0.16 13.19
CA THR A 287 -5.21 0.05 14.62
C THR A 287 -5.90 1.32 15.11
N GLU A 288 -6.62 1.30 16.22
CA GLU A 288 -7.25 2.50 16.81
C GLU A 288 -6.25 3.50 17.45
N GLY A 289 -4.94 3.26 17.35
CA GLY A 289 -3.91 4.13 17.90
C GLY A 289 -3.61 5.37 17.04
N ASN A 290 -3.41 6.52 17.71
CA ASN A 290 -2.97 7.77 17.09
C ASN A 290 -3.86 8.24 15.91
N THR A 291 -5.18 8.18 16.11
CA THR A 291 -6.25 8.71 15.23
C THR A 291 -6.18 10.22 15.00
N LEU A 292 -5.69 10.97 15.99
CA LEU A 292 -5.49 12.42 15.94
C LEU A 292 -4.21 12.83 15.17
N GLU A 293 -3.40 11.87 14.72
CA GLU A 293 -2.23 12.15 13.89
C GLU A 293 -2.58 11.95 12.40
N PRO A 294 -2.21 12.88 11.51
CA PRO A 294 -2.52 12.79 10.09
C PRO A 294 -1.66 11.73 9.38
N ARG A 295 -2.24 11.12 8.35
CA ARG A 295 -1.62 10.14 7.46
C ARG A 295 -1.92 10.56 6.03
N ASP A 296 -0.90 10.88 5.24
CA ASP A 296 -1.07 11.46 3.91
C ASP A 296 0.03 10.94 2.97
N ALA A 297 -0.33 10.57 1.75
CA ALA A 297 0.63 10.29 0.69
C ALA A 297 0.15 10.77 -0.68
N MET A 298 1.10 11.25 -1.48
CA MET A 298 0.91 11.57 -2.89
C MET A 298 1.31 10.39 -3.77
N TYR A 299 0.51 10.14 -4.80
CA TYR A 299 0.69 9.06 -5.76
C TYR A 299 0.83 9.60 -7.17
N GLY A 300 1.65 8.89 -7.96
CA GLY A 300 1.93 9.24 -9.34
C GLY A 300 2.94 10.39 -9.51
N PRO A 301 3.22 10.79 -10.77
CA PRO A 301 2.66 10.20 -12.00
C PRO A 301 3.07 8.73 -12.18
N SER A 302 2.18 7.92 -12.76
CA SER A 302 2.36 6.46 -12.90
C SER A 302 2.23 6.00 -14.35
N PHE A 303 2.89 4.89 -14.69
CA PHE A 303 3.07 4.46 -16.08
C PHE A 303 2.79 2.96 -16.25
N ILE A 304 2.06 2.61 -17.31
CA ILE A 304 1.57 1.26 -17.57
C ILE A 304 1.88 0.82 -19.01
N SER A 305 2.15 -0.47 -19.20
CA SER A 305 2.41 -1.07 -20.53
C SER A 305 2.02 -2.55 -20.58
N GLY A 306 1.91 -3.09 -21.79
CA GLY A 306 1.94 -4.53 -22.05
C GLY A 306 3.36 -5.01 -22.33
N ASP A 307 3.47 -6.20 -22.93
CA ASP A 307 4.76 -6.81 -23.29
C ASP A 307 5.54 -6.07 -24.39
N ASP A 308 4.91 -5.09 -25.03
CA ASP A 308 5.56 -4.22 -26.02
C ASP A 308 6.44 -3.12 -25.40
N LEU A 309 6.34 -2.93 -24.08
CA LEU A 309 7.04 -1.91 -23.29
C LEU A 309 6.81 -0.46 -23.78
N SER A 310 5.74 -0.22 -24.56
CA SER A 310 5.29 1.10 -24.99
C SER A 310 4.56 1.85 -23.88
N PHE A 311 5.23 2.14 -22.77
CA PHE A 311 4.62 2.76 -21.59
C PHE A 311 3.76 3.99 -21.91
N LYS A 312 2.64 4.10 -21.17
CA LYS A 312 1.68 5.20 -21.21
C LYS A 312 1.44 5.68 -19.78
N GLN A 313 1.36 7.00 -19.60
CA GLN A 313 0.98 7.59 -18.33
C GLN A 313 -0.48 7.26 -18.02
N ILE A 314 -0.78 6.96 -16.75
CA ILE A 314 -2.16 6.97 -16.24
C ILE A 314 -2.59 8.43 -16.07
N ILE A 315 -3.71 8.81 -16.70
CA ILE A 315 -4.12 10.21 -16.87
C ILE A 315 -5.07 10.72 -15.77
N ASP A 316 -5.68 9.83 -14.99
CA ASP A 316 -6.56 10.20 -13.89
C ASP A 316 -6.53 9.22 -12.71
N ALA A 317 -6.96 9.71 -11.55
CA ALA A 317 -7.24 8.91 -10.37
C ALA A 317 -8.58 9.35 -9.75
N LYS A 318 -9.45 8.38 -9.46
CA LYS A 318 -10.74 8.59 -8.79
C LYS A 318 -10.59 8.29 -7.29
N TYR A 319 -10.82 9.32 -6.48
CA TYR A 319 -10.79 9.29 -5.02
C TYR A 319 -12.02 8.60 -4.43
N ASP A 320 -11.82 7.86 -3.34
CA ASP A 320 -12.87 7.18 -2.57
C ASP A 320 -12.40 6.97 -1.12
N TYR A 321 -13.33 6.68 -0.19
CA TYR A 321 -13.00 6.41 1.21
C TYR A 321 -13.95 5.39 1.84
N GLY A 322 -13.44 4.66 2.83
CA GLY A 322 -14.24 3.75 3.65
C GLY A 322 -15.29 4.53 4.43
N THR A 323 -16.54 4.07 4.44
CA THR A 323 -17.62 4.72 5.18
C THR A 323 -18.00 4.10 6.54
N PRO A 324 -17.64 2.84 6.89
CA PRO A 324 -17.88 2.29 8.23
C PRO A 324 -17.00 2.89 9.34
N GLU A 325 -15.82 3.38 8.97
CA GLU A 325 -14.83 4.00 9.87
C GLU A 325 -14.99 5.54 9.89
N ASN A 326 -14.28 6.23 10.78
CA ASN A 326 -14.38 7.69 10.90
C ASN A 326 -13.86 8.37 9.63
N HIS A 327 -14.80 8.85 8.81
CA HIS A 327 -14.57 9.56 7.55
C HIS A 327 -14.93 11.05 7.63
N GLU A 328 -14.93 11.63 8.83
CA GLU A 328 -14.99 13.09 8.98
C GLU A 328 -13.62 13.72 8.70
N HIS A 329 -12.54 12.97 8.92
CA HIS A 329 -11.15 13.40 8.74
C HIS A 329 -10.47 12.79 7.52
N VAL A 330 -11.09 12.88 6.33
CA VAL A 330 -10.55 12.32 5.07
C VAL A 330 -10.53 13.36 3.97
N ASN A 331 -9.50 13.34 3.11
CA ASN A 331 -9.45 14.22 1.94
C ASN A 331 -8.68 13.63 0.76
N GLY A 332 -9.00 14.09 -0.44
CA GLY A 332 -8.22 13.90 -1.66
C GLY A 332 -7.85 15.24 -2.28
N TYR A 333 -6.69 15.34 -2.92
CA TYR A 333 -6.24 16.59 -3.54
C TYR A 333 -5.28 16.35 -4.71
N PHE A 334 -5.07 17.38 -5.54
CA PHE A 334 -4.06 17.36 -6.60
C PHE A 334 -2.94 18.35 -6.27
N ASN A 335 -1.70 17.88 -6.28
CA ASN A 335 -0.51 18.70 -6.18
C ASN A 335 0.04 18.99 -7.59
N ALA A 336 -0.01 20.26 -7.98
CA ALA A 336 0.46 20.72 -9.29
C ALA A 336 2.00 20.83 -9.40
N GLU A 337 2.73 20.85 -8.29
CA GLU A 337 4.21 20.94 -8.27
C GLU A 337 4.86 19.57 -8.48
N SER A 338 4.34 18.52 -7.83
CA SER A 338 4.79 17.13 -8.00
C SER A 338 4.01 16.34 -9.06
N ASN A 339 2.99 16.96 -9.68
CA ASN A 339 2.05 16.33 -10.61
C ASN A 339 1.47 15.01 -10.05
N ALA A 340 1.00 15.06 -8.80
CA ALA A 340 0.61 13.90 -8.04
C ALA A 340 -0.76 14.08 -7.38
N VAL A 341 -1.46 12.98 -7.11
CA VAL A 341 -2.75 13.00 -6.39
C VAL A 341 -2.51 12.54 -4.96
N GLY A 342 -2.79 13.41 -4.00
CA GLY A 342 -2.73 13.14 -2.58
C GLY A 342 -4.02 12.57 -2.03
N ILE A 343 -3.90 11.65 -1.09
CA ILE A 343 -5.02 11.13 -0.28
C ILE A 343 -4.58 11.04 1.18
N ALA A 344 -5.44 11.53 2.07
CA ALA A 344 -5.08 11.78 3.45
C ALA A 344 -6.21 11.41 4.43
N THR A 345 -5.88 10.90 5.61
CA THR A 345 -6.81 10.48 6.66
C THR A 345 -6.27 10.76 8.07
N GLY A 346 -7.14 11.16 9.02
CA GLY A 346 -6.82 11.41 10.43
C GLY A 346 -6.40 12.85 10.80
N GLY A 347 -6.32 13.13 12.09
CA GLY A 347 -5.99 14.46 12.62
C GLY A 347 -6.93 15.58 12.15
N ASP A 348 -6.42 16.81 12.02
CA ASP A 348 -7.19 17.99 11.58
C ASP A 348 -7.41 18.04 10.03
N ILE A 349 -7.57 16.88 9.38
CA ILE A 349 -7.85 16.81 7.94
C ILE A 349 -9.32 17.19 7.69
N GLU A 350 -9.53 18.10 6.74
CA GLU A 350 -10.84 18.63 6.37
C GLU A 350 -11.33 18.03 5.03
N PRO A 351 -12.59 17.55 4.94
CA PRO A 351 -13.12 16.89 3.74
C PRO A 351 -13.50 17.90 2.65
N VAL A 352 -12.49 18.36 1.90
CA VAL A 352 -12.66 19.31 0.79
C VAL A 352 -13.06 18.62 -0.51
N ALA A 353 -12.53 17.43 -0.78
CA ALA A 353 -12.89 16.63 -1.95
C ALA A 353 -14.08 15.70 -1.69
N PHE A 354 -14.97 15.58 -2.67
CA PHE A 354 -16.13 14.70 -2.58
C PHE A 354 -15.77 13.26 -2.97
N GLN A 355 -16.48 12.28 -2.40
CA GLN A 355 -16.34 10.87 -2.77
C GLN A 355 -16.57 10.68 -4.28
N TYR A 356 -15.73 9.87 -4.94
CA TYR A 356 -15.69 9.66 -6.40
C TYR A 356 -15.23 10.88 -7.22
N GLN A 357 -14.65 11.91 -6.61
CA GLN A 357 -13.97 12.98 -7.33
C GLN A 357 -12.81 12.43 -8.17
N ILE A 358 -12.71 12.89 -9.42
CA ILE A 358 -11.63 12.50 -10.35
C ILE A 358 -10.61 13.63 -10.41
N PHE A 359 -9.35 13.30 -10.15
CA PHE A 359 -8.20 14.17 -10.32
C PHE A 359 -7.46 13.76 -11.59
N GLY A 360 -7.27 14.70 -12.52
CA GLY A 360 -6.49 14.49 -13.74
C GLY A 360 -5.03 14.88 -13.53
N TYR A 361 -4.10 14.05 -13.99
CA TYR A 361 -2.68 14.38 -14.03
C TYR A 361 -2.38 15.30 -15.22
N ASN A 362 -1.35 16.15 -15.09
CA ASN A 362 -0.76 16.83 -16.23
C ASN A 362 0.04 15.82 -17.08
N GLU A 363 0.14 16.07 -18.39
CA GLU A 363 0.90 15.23 -19.31
C GLU A 363 2.43 15.35 -19.05
N GLU A 364 3.08 14.23 -18.76
CA GLU A 364 4.52 14.14 -18.58
C GLU A 364 5.24 13.78 -19.88
N ASN A 365 6.36 14.46 -20.14
CA ASN A 365 7.19 14.20 -21.31
C ASN A 365 8.18 13.03 -21.10
N SER A 366 8.39 12.61 -19.85
CA SER A 366 9.35 11.59 -19.43
C SER A 366 8.94 10.97 -18.10
N MET A 367 9.39 9.75 -17.82
CA MET A 367 9.23 9.16 -16.49
C MET A 367 10.16 9.83 -15.45
N PRO A 368 9.83 9.78 -14.15
CA PRO A 368 10.79 9.96 -13.07
C PRO A 368 12.01 9.05 -13.24
N ALA A 369 13.21 9.55 -12.93
CA ALA A 369 14.47 8.87 -13.26
C ALA A 369 14.59 7.42 -12.73
N PRO A 370 14.13 7.07 -11.50
CA PRO A 370 14.15 5.68 -11.05
C PRO A 370 13.25 4.74 -11.86
N LEU A 371 12.13 5.25 -12.39
CA LEU A 371 11.22 4.46 -13.24
C LEU A 371 11.78 4.26 -14.66
N ASP A 372 12.48 5.27 -15.21
CA ASP A 372 13.15 5.12 -16.51
C ASP A 372 14.35 4.17 -16.41
N ASP A 373 15.15 4.25 -15.33
CA ASP A 373 16.20 3.26 -15.02
C ASP A 373 15.62 1.84 -14.90
N PHE A 374 14.48 1.67 -14.21
CA PHE A 374 13.83 0.36 -14.11
C PHE A 374 13.38 -0.19 -15.48
N LYS A 375 12.78 0.68 -16.31
CA LYS A 375 12.31 0.31 -17.65
C LYS A 375 13.43 -0.27 -18.51
N GLU A 376 14.63 0.31 -18.45
CA GLU A 376 15.80 -0.19 -19.20
C GLU A 376 16.34 -1.54 -18.65
N ARG A 377 16.01 -1.91 -17.40
CA ARG A 377 16.34 -3.22 -16.79
C ARG A 377 15.36 -4.34 -17.14
N ILE A 378 14.12 -4.03 -17.53
CA ILE A 378 13.03 -5.02 -17.76
C ILE A 378 13.50 -6.20 -18.63
N GLY A 379 14.31 -5.93 -19.66
CA GLY A 379 14.83 -6.96 -20.57
C GLY A 379 15.65 -8.07 -19.91
N CYS A 380 16.39 -7.79 -18.83
CA CYS A 380 17.05 -8.86 -18.04
C CYS A 380 16.16 -9.41 -16.90
N LEU A 381 15.24 -8.61 -16.36
CA LEU A 381 14.33 -9.06 -15.29
C LEU A 381 13.38 -10.17 -15.75
N ILE A 382 12.86 -10.09 -16.99
CA ILE A 382 12.00 -11.13 -17.56
C ILE A 382 12.74 -12.48 -17.68
N GLY A 383 14.06 -12.46 -17.91
CA GLY A 383 14.88 -13.65 -18.03
C GLY A 383 15.38 -14.25 -16.71
N GLY A 384 15.21 -13.54 -15.58
CA GLY A 384 15.72 -13.98 -14.28
C GLY A 384 14.93 -15.15 -13.69
N THR A 385 15.61 -16.25 -13.39
CA THR A 385 15.00 -17.48 -12.83
C THR A 385 15.35 -17.72 -11.36
N THR A 386 16.28 -16.94 -10.82
CA THR A 386 16.74 -16.98 -9.43
C THR A 386 16.80 -15.57 -8.84
N ALA A 387 16.89 -15.45 -7.51
CA ALA A 387 17.06 -14.15 -6.85
C ALA A 387 18.38 -13.48 -7.26
N ASP A 388 19.49 -14.23 -7.24
CA ASP A 388 20.81 -13.73 -7.63
C ASP A 388 20.84 -13.18 -9.07
N GLU A 389 20.24 -13.87 -10.05
CA GLU A 389 20.15 -13.38 -11.45
C GLU A 389 19.33 -12.08 -11.58
N ILE A 390 18.30 -11.92 -10.74
CA ILE A 390 17.47 -10.71 -10.71
C ILE A 390 18.22 -9.57 -10.02
N ASP A 391 18.88 -9.83 -8.88
CA ASP A 391 19.67 -8.84 -8.16
C ASP A 391 20.89 -8.37 -8.98
N ASP A 392 21.55 -9.27 -9.73
CA ASP A 392 22.59 -8.93 -10.71
C ASP A 392 22.05 -7.97 -11.80
N CYS A 393 20.81 -8.17 -12.27
CA CYS A 393 20.16 -7.29 -13.24
C CYS A 393 19.78 -5.92 -12.62
N LEU A 394 19.31 -5.90 -11.36
CA LEU A 394 18.93 -4.68 -10.64
C LEU A 394 20.13 -3.83 -10.20
N THR A 395 21.28 -4.45 -9.92
CA THR A 395 22.50 -3.75 -9.46
C THR A 395 23.49 -3.40 -10.57
N LYS A 396 23.30 -3.90 -11.79
CA LYS A 396 24.18 -3.62 -12.93
C LYS A 396 24.16 -2.13 -13.30
N ASP A 397 25.34 -1.50 -13.32
CA ASP A 397 25.51 -0.19 -13.93
C ASP A 397 25.09 -0.25 -15.41
N MET A 398 24.10 0.57 -15.79
CA MET A 398 23.72 0.70 -17.18
C MET A 398 24.79 1.53 -17.89
N ALA A 399 25.45 0.93 -18.88
CA ALA A 399 26.40 1.67 -19.71
C ALA A 399 25.66 2.86 -20.35
N PRO A 400 26.29 4.04 -20.49
CA PRO A 400 25.71 5.13 -21.25
C PRO A 400 25.35 4.62 -22.65
N PRO A 401 24.22 5.05 -23.24
CA PRO A 401 23.93 4.70 -24.63
C PRO A 401 25.10 5.13 -25.50
N ASP A 402 25.56 4.25 -26.41
CA ASP A 402 26.70 4.49 -27.31
C ASP A 402 26.46 5.76 -28.13
N GLY A 403 26.94 6.89 -27.61
CA GLY A 403 27.14 8.10 -28.37
C GLY A 403 28.35 7.86 -29.25
N ASP A 404 28.19 7.95 -30.57
CA ASP A 404 29.29 7.97 -31.52
C ASP A 404 30.25 9.11 -31.16
N GLU A 405 31.29 8.81 -30.36
CA GLU A 405 32.45 9.67 -30.21
C GLU A 405 33.19 9.68 -31.55
N ILE A 406 32.81 10.63 -32.41
CA ILE A 406 33.65 11.07 -33.51
C ILE A 406 34.90 11.67 -32.85
N ASN A 407 35.93 10.83 -32.73
CA ASN A 407 37.17 11.17 -32.05
C ASN A 407 37.99 12.13 -32.93
N VAL A 408 37.68 13.44 -32.85
CA VAL A 408 38.37 14.50 -33.62
C VAL A 408 39.73 14.84 -33.00
N GLU A 409 40.55 13.83 -32.71
CA GLU A 409 41.92 14.05 -32.22
C GLU A 409 42.96 13.01 -32.66
N ASP A 410 42.77 12.36 -33.83
CA ASP A 410 43.82 11.53 -34.43
C ASP A 410 44.02 11.73 -35.94
N THR A 411 44.31 12.98 -36.36
CA THR A 411 44.89 13.25 -37.70
C THR A 411 45.84 14.47 -37.73
N ILE A 412 46.71 14.63 -36.73
CA ILE A 412 47.91 15.49 -36.89
C ILE A 412 49.17 14.83 -36.32
N LYS A 413 49.80 13.95 -37.12
CA LYS A 413 51.28 13.83 -37.21
C LYS A 413 51.74 12.88 -38.33
N GLY A 414 52.48 13.45 -39.30
CA GLY A 414 53.36 12.71 -40.20
C GLY A 414 52.98 12.79 -41.68
N GLY A 415 53.74 13.52 -42.49
CA GLY A 415 53.56 13.55 -43.95
C GLY A 415 54.07 14.81 -44.65
N ASP A 416 55.37 15.11 -44.54
CA ASP A 416 56.00 16.17 -45.35
C ASP A 416 56.32 15.65 -46.75
N SER A 417 55.64 16.17 -47.78
CA SER A 417 56.18 16.39 -49.15
C SER A 417 55.10 17.00 -50.05
N GLY A 418 55.45 18.06 -50.79
CA GLY A 418 54.46 18.91 -51.47
C GLY A 418 54.09 18.51 -52.91
N ALA A 419 52.96 19.05 -53.36
CA ALA A 419 52.66 19.34 -54.77
C ALA A 419 51.80 20.61 -54.84
N ALA A 420 51.95 21.39 -55.91
CA ALA A 420 51.34 22.72 -56.03
C ALA A 420 50.10 22.74 -56.96
N VAL A 421 49.49 23.94 -57.05
CA VAL A 421 48.45 24.36 -58.03
C VAL A 421 47.01 23.87 -57.70
N GLY A 422 45.98 24.72 -57.63
CA GLY A 422 45.91 26.20 -57.67
C GLY A 422 44.49 26.71 -58.02
N LEU A 423 44.22 28.02 -57.80
CA LEU A 423 43.07 28.82 -58.33
C LEU A 423 41.65 28.42 -57.84
N SER A 424 40.65 29.30 -57.63
CA SER A 424 40.56 30.77 -57.46
C SER A 424 39.20 31.12 -56.76
N PRO A 425 38.89 32.39 -56.38
CA PRO A 425 37.88 32.71 -55.36
C PRO A 425 36.55 33.32 -55.86
N SER A 426 35.49 33.18 -55.03
CA SER A 426 34.29 34.04 -54.91
C SER A 426 33.27 33.35 -53.99
N LEU A 427 32.38 33.93 -53.18
CA LEU A 427 32.09 35.25 -52.58
C LEU A 427 31.18 34.93 -51.33
N PHE A 428 30.69 35.80 -50.44
CA PHE A 428 30.51 37.26 -50.41
C PHE A 428 30.66 37.79 -48.94
N ASN A 429 30.27 39.05 -48.75
CA ASN A 429 30.05 39.80 -47.50
C ASN A 429 28.73 39.42 -46.78
N LEU A 430 28.31 39.90 -45.59
CA LEU A 430 28.72 40.90 -44.55
C LEU A 430 27.87 40.52 -43.30
N LEU A 431 28.22 40.66 -42.01
CA LEU A 431 28.39 41.86 -41.14
C LEU A 431 28.54 41.25 -39.70
N LEU A 432 29.57 41.47 -38.87
CA LEU A 432 29.73 42.57 -37.88
C LEU A 432 28.42 43.07 -37.21
N CYS A 433 28.32 43.37 -35.90
CA CYS A 433 29.31 43.49 -34.84
C CYS A 433 28.65 43.53 -33.42
N ALA A 434 29.36 43.03 -32.39
CA ALA A 434 29.35 43.47 -30.97
C ALA A 434 28.00 43.45 -30.17
N THR A 435 27.96 43.49 -28.83
CA THR A 435 28.99 43.85 -27.83
C THR A 435 28.82 43.08 -26.52
N VAL A 436 29.94 42.79 -25.83
CA VAL A 436 29.97 42.32 -24.44
C VAL A 436 29.85 43.49 -23.46
N VAL A 437 29.04 43.35 -22.40
CA VAL A 437 29.29 44.05 -21.12
C VAL A 437 29.01 43.10 -19.95
N SER A 438 30.08 42.70 -19.26
CA SER A 438 30.02 42.14 -17.91
C SER A 438 30.18 43.27 -16.90
N LEU A 439 29.46 43.24 -15.78
CA LEU A 439 29.70 44.16 -14.66
C LEU A 439 29.47 43.44 -13.32
N THR A 440 30.57 43.00 -12.72
CA THR A 440 30.68 42.84 -11.27
C THR A 440 30.90 44.22 -10.64
N TRP A 441 30.48 44.43 -9.38
CA TRP A 441 31.35 44.88 -8.28
C TRP A 441 30.57 45.05 -6.97
N ARG A 442 31.32 44.86 -5.88
CA ARG A 442 30.93 44.73 -4.47
C ARG A 442 30.15 45.90 -3.85
N SER A 443 29.37 45.58 -2.81
CA SER A 443 29.65 46.04 -1.44
C SER A 443 29.28 44.97 -0.44
#